data_AF-A0A0J8GWF3-F1
#
_entry.id   AF-A0A0J8GWF3-F1
#
_cell.length_a   1.000
_cell.length_b   1.000
_cell.length_c   1.000
_cell.angle_alpha   90.00
_cell.angle_beta   90.00
_cell.angle_gamma   90.00
#
_symmetry.space_group_name_H-M   'P 1'
#
loop_
_entity.id
_entity.type
_entity.pdbx_description
1 polymer ?
#
loop_
_entity_poly.entity_id
_entity_poly.type
_entity_poly.pdbx_seq_one_letter_code
_entity_poly.pdbx_strand_id
1 'polypeptide(L)'
;MKGILVLLIVFICVSCATVKTIDPPGNHVEIAHQGKKSYCKQIPRVYSGVCYNLCLLYGEPSQELNIGDAINGIPFMVFDSAFSLVSDTVVLPYTIPMQAKKGPIRVN
;
A
#
# COMPACT_ATOMS: atom_id res chain seq x y z
N MET A 1 -13.19 16.58 23.53
CA MET A 1 -11.74 16.29 23.48
C MET A 1 -11.43 14.83 23.13
N LYS A 2 -11.98 13.82 23.84
CA LYS A 2 -11.72 12.39 23.53
C LYS A 2 -12.12 11.95 22.12
N GLY A 3 -13.26 12.43 21.62
CA GLY A 3 -13.72 12.11 20.25
C GLY A 3 -12.80 12.65 19.14
N ILE A 4 -12.18 13.82 19.35
CA ILE A 4 -11.24 14.40 18.38
C ILE A 4 -9.96 13.55 18.30
N LEU A 5 -9.48 13.03 19.44
CA LEU A 5 -8.30 12.16 19.49
C LEU A 5 -8.54 10.84 18.75
N VAL A 6 -9.70 10.21 18.96
CA VAL A 6 -10.07 8.97 18.24
C VAL A 6 -10.19 9.23 16.74
N LEU A 7 -10.78 10.35 16.33
CA LEU A 7 -10.93 10.69 14.92
C LEU A 7 -9.58 10.94 14.23
N LEU A 8 -8.64 11.60 14.92
CA LEU A 8 -7.26 11.79 14.46
C LEU A 8 -6.52 10.45 14.29
N ILE A 9 -6.65 9.54 15.26
CA ILE A 9 -6.03 8.21 15.19
C ILE A 9 -6.60 7.43 14.00
N VAL A 10 -7.92 7.45 13.79
CA VAL A 10 -8.53 6.80 12.63
C VAL A 10 -8.02 7.38 11.32
N PHE A 11 -7.88 8.71 11.22
CA PHE A 11 -7.35 9.36 10.02
C PHE A 11 -5.90 8.95 9.71
N ILE A 12 -5.06 8.85 10.74
CA ILE A 12 -3.65 8.43 10.62
C ILE A 12 -3.56 6.95 10.22
N CYS A 13 -4.51 6.12 10.66
CA CYS A 13 -4.52 4.68 10.34
C CYS A 13 -5.04 4.34 8.94
N VAL A 14 -5.52 5.30 8.15
CA VAL A 14 -6.03 5.06 6.79
C VAL A 14 -4.96 5.43 5.77
N SER A 15 -4.15 4.44 5.35
CA SER A 15 -3.24 4.59 4.21
C SER A 15 -3.90 4.13 2.91
N CYS A 16 -3.53 4.76 1.79
CA CYS A 16 -4.18 4.48 0.51
C CYS A 16 -3.83 3.08 0.00
N ALA A 17 -2.56 2.69 0.14
CA ALA A 17 -2.09 1.37 -0.29
C ALA A 17 -2.76 0.23 0.49
N THR A 18 -2.80 0.27 1.82
CA THR A 18 -3.44 -0.80 2.64
C THR A 18 -4.93 -0.94 2.32
N VAL A 19 -5.66 0.16 2.11
CA VAL A 19 -7.08 0.11 1.73
C VAL A 19 -7.28 -0.60 0.40
N LYS A 20 -6.38 -0.39 -0.57
CA LYS A 20 -6.45 -1.07 -1.88
C LYS A 20 -6.13 -2.56 -1.80
N THR A 21 -5.30 -2.99 -0.84
CA THR A 21 -4.77 -4.36 -0.79
C THR A 21 -5.38 -5.25 0.28
N ILE A 22 -6.18 -4.72 1.22
CA ILE A 22 -6.75 -5.51 2.31
C ILE A 22 -7.67 -6.64 1.82
N ASP A 23 -8.59 -6.35 0.91
CA ASP A 23 -9.40 -7.36 0.21
C ASP A 23 -9.74 -6.90 -1.21
N PRO A 24 -8.76 -6.95 -2.14
CA PRO A 24 -8.96 -6.50 -3.50
C PRO A 24 -9.95 -7.43 -4.24
N PRO A 25 -10.79 -6.88 -5.12
CA PRO A 25 -11.72 -7.66 -5.92
C PRO A 25 -10.96 -8.67 -6.78
N GLY A 26 -11.42 -9.92 -6.81
CA GLY A 26 -10.78 -10.99 -7.59
C GLY A 26 -9.37 -11.37 -7.14
N ASN A 27 -8.94 -11.00 -5.92
CA ASN A 27 -7.58 -11.22 -5.43
C ASN A 27 -6.50 -10.62 -6.37
N HIS A 28 -6.83 -9.49 -6.99
CA HIS A 28 -6.01 -8.85 -8.01
C HIS A 28 -5.95 -7.34 -7.79
N VAL A 29 -4.76 -6.77 -7.93
CA VAL A 29 -4.55 -5.33 -7.85
C VAL A 29 -3.72 -4.87 -9.04
N GLU A 30 -4.18 -3.82 -9.70
CA GLU A 30 -3.39 -3.16 -10.74
C GLU A 30 -2.47 -2.13 -10.05
N ILE A 31 -1.16 -2.28 -10.27
CA ILE A 31 -0.15 -1.38 -9.70
C ILE A 31 0.52 -0.67 -10.87
N ALA A 32 0.18 0.62 -11.00
CA ALA A 32 0.76 1.50 -11.99
C ALA A 32 0.91 2.92 -11.42
N HIS A 33 1.98 3.61 -11.83
CA HIS A 33 2.21 5.02 -11.51
C HIS A 33 2.53 5.78 -12.80
N GLN A 34 1.87 6.91 -13.04
CA GLN A 34 2.10 7.74 -14.25
C GLN A 34 2.09 6.95 -15.58
N GLY A 35 1.17 5.99 -15.71
CA GLY A 35 1.06 5.13 -16.91
C GLY A 35 2.13 4.04 -17.02
N LYS A 36 3.04 3.92 -16.05
CA LYS A 36 4.05 2.87 -15.97
C LYS A 36 3.58 1.73 -15.07
N LYS A 37 3.49 0.52 -15.62
CA LYS A 37 3.08 -0.66 -14.85
C LYS A 37 4.24 -1.16 -13.98
N SER A 38 3.89 -1.68 -12.82
CA SER A 38 4.84 -2.42 -11.98
C SER A 38 5.22 -3.77 -12.61
N TYR A 39 6.46 -4.20 -12.39
CA TYR A 39 6.95 -5.51 -12.76
C TYR A 39 6.65 -6.61 -11.74
N CYS A 40 6.12 -6.29 -10.55
CA CYS A 40 5.71 -7.34 -9.63
C CYS A 40 4.61 -8.21 -10.25
N LYS A 41 4.63 -9.49 -9.91
CA LYS A 41 3.58 -10.45 -10.30
C LYS A 41 2.61 -10.76 -9.18
N GLN A 42 3.07 -10.61 -7.94
CA GLN A 42 2.27 -10.86 -6.76
C GLN A 42 2.86 -10.13 -5.55
N ILE A 43 2.00 -9.83 -4.59
CA ILE A 43 2.39 -9.30 -3.27
C ILE A 43 1.76 -10.14 -2.16
N PRO A 44 2.41 -10.27 -0.99
CA PRO A 44 1.80 -10.91 0.18
C PRO A 44 0.65 -10.06 0.72
N ARG A 45 -0.34 -10.68 1.37
CA ARG A 45 -1.40 -9.99 2.13
C ARG A 45 -0.88 -9.41 3.45
N VAL A 46 0.13 -10.06 4.02
CA VAL A 46 0.84 -9.59 5.21
C VAL A 46 1.74 -8.43 4.79
N TYR A 47 1.58 -7.26 5.42
CA TYR A 47 2.24 -6.01 5.01
C TYR A 47 2.00 -5.61 3.54
N SER A 48 0.78 -5.89 3.05
CA SER A 48 0.44 -5.68 1.64
C SER A 48 0.49 -4.23 1.18
N GLY A 49 0.17 -3.25 2.03
CA GLY A 49 0.25 -1.83 1.68
C GLY A 49 1.70 -1.39 1.49
N VAL A 50 2.60 -1.82 2.37
CA VAL A 50 4.05 -1.57 2.22
C VAL A 50 4.58 -2.25 0.95
N CYS A 51 4.20 -3.50 0.70
CA CYS A 51 4.61 -4.21 -0.52
C CYS A 51 4.06 -3.54 -1.79
N TYR A 52 2.82 -3.05 -1.78
CA TYR A 52 2.23 -2.30 -2.88
C TYR A 52 3.06 -1.05 -3.20
N ASN A 53 3.47 -0.31 -2.16
CA ASN A 53 4.31 0.86 -2.30
C ASN A 53 5.69 0.51 -2.88
N LEU A 54 6.41 -0.47 -2.31
CA LEU A 54 7.67 -0.95 -2.89
C LEU A 54 7.53 -1.41 -4.35
N CYS A 55 6.38 -1.99 -4.67
CA CYS A 55 6.05 -2.47 -5.99
C CYS A 55 5.82 -1.33 -7.00
N LEU A 56 5.31 -0.17 -6.56
CA LEU A 56 5.27 1.05 -7.38
C LEU A 56 6.68 1.51 -7.79
N LEU A 57 7.68 1.37 -6.91
CA LEU A 57 9.08 1.69 -7.24
C LEU A 57 9.70 0.67 -8.21
N TYR A 58 9.19 -0.57 -8.20
CA TYR A 58 9.64 -1.63 -9.09
C TYR A 58 8.82 -1.64 -10.40
N GLY A 59 8.83 -0.52 -11.12
CA GLY A 59 8.11 -0.35 -12.38
C GLY A 59 9.03 -0.13 -13.58
N GLU A 60 8.42 0.15 -14.73
CA GLU A 60 9.17 0.50 -15.95
C GLU A 60 10.15 1.66 -15.68
N PRO A 61 11.43 1.54 -16.11
CA PRO A 61 12.40 2.60 -15.94
C PRO A 61 11.94 3.86 -16.68
N SER A 62 11.93 4.99 -15.97
CA SER A 62 11.62 6.32 -16.48
C SER A 62 12.83 7.22 -16.30
N GLN A 63 12.99 8.19 -17.21
CA GLN A 63 13.99 9.25 -17.05
C GLN A 63 13.56 10.30 -16.01
N GLU A 64 12.27 10.39 -15.72
CA GLU A 64 11.72 11.20 -14.63
C GLU A 64 11.71 10.40 -13.33
N LEU A 65 11.99 11.08 -12.21
CA LEU A 65 11.99 10.48 -10.89
C LEU A 65 10.56 10.01 -10.57
N ASN A 66 10.31 8.71 -10.69
CA ASN A 66 8.99 8.08 -10.57
C ASN A 66 8.51 7.94 -9.11
N ILE A 67 8.76 8.96 -8.28
CA ILE A 67 8.51 8.94 -6.83
C ILE A 67 7.29 9.80 -6.43
N GLY A 68 6.58 10.34 -7.42
CA GLY A 68 5.40 11.19 -7.25
C GLY A 68 5.72 12.57 -6.69
N ASP A 69 4.69 13.30 -6.26
CA ASP A 69 4.85 14.62 -5.63
C ASP A 69 5.70 14.52 -4.36
N ALA A 70 6.61 15.48 -4.18
CA ALA A 70 7.47 15.57 -3.01
C ALA A 70 7.03 16.71 -2.10
N ILE A 71 6.90 16.44 -0.80
CA ILE A 71 6.66 17.46 0.22
C ILE A 71 8.01 17.76 0.87
N ASN A 72 8.49 19.00 0.73
CA ASN A 72 9.80 19.43 1.23
C ASN A 72 10.97 18.52 0.77
N GLY A 73 10.91 18.02 -0.47
CA GLY A 73 11.93 17.13 -1.03
C GLY A 73 11.83 15.66 -0.59
N ILE A 74 10.85 15.30 0.25
CA ILE A 74 10.56 13.92 0.63
C ILE A 74 9.40 13.42 -0.24
N PRO A 75 9.57 12.31 -0.98
CA PRO A 75 8.50 11.77 -1.81
C PRO A 75 7.27 11.35 -1.00
N PHE A 76 6.07 11.67 -1.50
CA PHE A 76 4.80 11.33 -0.85
C PHE A 76 4.67 9.84 -0.53
N MET A 77 5.22 8.99 -1.40
CA MET A 77 5.25 7.55 -1.24
C MET A 77 5.91 7.09 0.07
N VAL A 78 6.90 7.83 0.59
CA VAL A 78 7.55 7.53 1.87
C VAL A 78 6.57 7.69 3.03
N PHE A 79 5.76 8.75 3.00
CA PHE A 79 4.71 8.97 4.00
C PHE A 79 3.63 7.89 3.91
N ASP A 80 3.13 7.60 2.71
CA ASP A 80 2.13 6.53 2.53
C ASP A 80 2.69 5.17 2.99
N SER A 81 3.97 4.88 2.73
CA SER A 81 4.63 3.66 3.22
C SER A 81 4.69 3.59 4.74
N ALA A 82 4.99 4.70 5.42
CA ALA A 82 5.03 4.76 6.88
C ALA A 82 3.63 4.55 7.48
N PHE A 83 2.60 5.19 6.93
CA PHE A 83 1.23 4.97 7.36
C PHE A 83 0.76 3.54 7.04
N SER A 84 1.10 3.00 5.86
CA SER A 84 0.80 1.61 5.50
C SER A 84 1.44 0.61 6.43
N LEU A 85 2.65 0.86 6.96
CA LEU A 85 3.24 -0.02 7.95
C LEU A 85 2.36 -0.12 9.22
N VAL A 86 1.86 1.03 9.69
CA VAL A 86 0.96 1.09 10.86
C VAL A 86 -0.39 0.44 10.53
N SER A 87 -1.02 0.84 9.43
CA SER A 87 -2.30 0.28 8.96
C SER A 87 -2.22 -1.24 8.78
N ASP A 88 -1.18 -1.73 8.10
CA ASP A 88 -0.95 -3.15 7.86
C ASP A 88 -0.79 -3.92 9.17
N THR A 89 -0.06 -3.35 10.14
CA THR A 89 0.10 -3.94 11.48
C THR A 89 -1.24 -4.05 12.20
N VAL A 90 -2.09 -3.03 12.12
CA VAL A 90 -3.44 -3.03 12.71
C VAL A 90 -4.32 -4.11 12.07
N VAL A 91 -4.20 -4.34 10.76
CA VAL A 91 -5.03 -5.33 10.04
C VAL A 91 -4.40 -6.72 9.95
N LEU A 92 -3.24 -6.97 10.56
CA LEU A 92 -2.60 -8.29 10.59
C LEU A 92 -3.51 -9.43 11.04
N PRO A 93 -4.32 -9.29 12.12
CA PRO A 93 -5.22 -10.36 12.55
C PRO A 93 -6.22 -10.79 11.45
N TYR A 94 -6.53 -9.89 10.53
CA TYR A 94 -7.39 -10.15 9.38
C TYR A 94 -6.60 -10.68 8.18
N THR A 95 -5.44 -10.09 7.85
CA THR A 95 -4.69 -10.43 6.63
C THR A 95 -3.91 -11.75 6.72
N ILE A 96 -3.44 -12.15 7.91
CA ILE A 96 -2.74 -13.43 8.13
C ILE A 96 -3.61 -14.64 7.78
N PRO A 97 -4.82 -14.85 8.36
CA PRO A 97 -5.65 -15.99 7.99
C PRO A 97 -6.12 -15.92 6.53
N MET A 98 -6.26 -14.70 5.99
CA MET A 98 -6.61 -14.50 4.59
C MET A 98 -5.49 -14.94 3.64
N GLN A 99 -4.22 -14.73 4.01
CA GLN A 99 -3.06 -15.24 3.27
C GLN A 99 -3.11 -16.76 3.14
N ALA A 100 -3.46 -17.48 4.20
CA ALA A 100 -3.57 -18.94 4.16
C ALA A 100 -4.73 -19.41 3.27
N LYS A 101 -5.85 -18.67 3.23
CA LYS A 101 -7.06 -19.05 2.49
C LYS A 101 -7.04 -18.68 1.01
N LYS A 102 -6.62 -17.46 0.70
CA LYS A 102 -6.67 -16.88 -0.67
C LYS A 102 -5.30 -16.86 -1.35
N GLY A 103 -4.21 -17.07 -0.61
CA GLY A 103 -2.85 -16.92 -1.13
C GLY A 103 -2.45 -15.45 -1.34
N PRO A 104 -1.32 -15.21 -2.03
CA PRO A 104 -0.85 -13.86 -2.35
C PRO A 104 -1.80 -13.17 -3.34
N ILE A 105 -1.76 -11.84 -3.35
CA ILE A 105 -2.52 -10.99 -4.26
C ILE A 105 -1.78 -10.93 -5.58
N ARG A 106 -2.47 -11.13 -6.70
CA ARG A 106 -1.87 -11.02 -8.04
C ARG A 106 -1.75 -9.55 -8.43
N VAL A 107 -0.67 -9.23 -9.13
CA VAL A 107 -0.39 -7.89 -9.66
C VAL A 107 -0.33 -7.97 -11.18
N ASN A 108 -1.05 -7.06 -11.86
CA ASN A 108 -1.08 -6.83 -13.31
C ASN A 108 -1.39 -8.07 -14.19
#